data_AF-A0AAU3R043-F1
#
_entry.id   AF-A0AAU3R043-F1
#
_cell.length_a   1.000
_cell.length_b   1.000
_cell.length_c   1.000
_cell.angle_alpha   90.00
_cell.angle_beta   90.00
_cell.angle_gamma   90.00
#
_symmetry.space_group_name_H-M   'P 1'
#
loop_
_entity.id
_entity.type
_entity.pdbx_description
1 polymer ?
#
loop_
_entity_poly.entity_id
_entity_poly.type
_entity_poly.pdbx_seq_one_letter_code
_entity_poly.pdbx_strand_id
1 'polypeptide(L)'
;MTGFDAVVLSYDEPLAEKLHARLQRVLGLKVKRLHGVHVMRRAYRLAAEVVDAEQFLLADGDFVIDTEFAVGDIEPLADGARRPVAAR
;
A
#
# COMPACT_ATOMS: atom_id res chain seq x y z
N MET A 1 -3.66 1.13 -18.15
CA MET A 1 -4.03 0.62 -16.80
C MET A 1 -2.74 0.27 -16.11
N THR A 2 -2.37 0.98 -15.05
CA THR A 2 -1.20 0.62 -14.24
C THR A 2 -1.48 -0.71 -13.55
N GLY A 3 -0.58 -1.69 -13.69
CA GLY A 3 -0.79 -3.08 -13.27
C GLY A 3 -0.72 -3.34 -11.76
N PHE A 4 -0.93 -2.31 -10.93
CA PHE A 4 -0.82 -2.39 -9.48
C PHE A 4 -2.19 -2.21 -8.83
N ASP A 5 -2.43 -3.00 -7.80
CA ASP A 5 -3.41 -2.65 -6.78
C ASP A 5 -2.78 -1.74 -5.72
N ALA A 6 -3.63 -1.08 -4.93
CA ALA A 6 -3.18 -0.35 -3.76
C ALA A 6 -4.05 -0.67 -2.54
N VAL A 7 -3.38 -0.81 -1.39
CA VAL A 7 -4.01 -1.08 -0.09
C VAL A 7 -3.53 -0.03 0.92
N VAL A 8 -4.46 0.50 1.72
CA VAL A 8 -4.12 1.26 2.93
C VAL A 8 -4.47 0.45 4.17
N LEU A 9 -3.53 0.36 5.11
CA LEU A 9 -3.75 -0.17 6.45
C LEU A 9 -4.08 0.99 7.37
N SER A 10 -5.14 0.89 8.15
CA SER A 10 -5.47 1.91 9.15
C SER A 10 -6.00 1.28 10.42
N TYR A 11 -5.81 1.97 11.53
CA TYR A 11 -6.36 1.63 12.82
C TYR A 11 -7.18 2.80 13.36
N ASP A 12 -6.63 3.64 14.23
CA ASP A 12 -7.33 4.78 14.85
C ASP A 12 -6.69 6.12 14.48
N GLU A 13 -5.93 6.17 13.38
CA GLU A 13 -5.24 7.38 12.98
C GLU A 13 -6.26 8.49 12.67
N PRO A 14 -6.18 9.67 13.34
CA PRO A 14 -7.19 10.72 13.20
C PRO A 14 -7.38 11.24 11.77
N LEU A 15 -6.35 11.07 10.93
CA LEU A 15 -6.31 11.55 9.55
C LEU A 15 -6.50 10.44 8.51
N ALA A 16 -6.74 9.19 8.92
CA ALA A 16 -6.80 8.03 8.02
C ALA A 16 -7.74 8.25 6.82
N GLU A 17 -8.94 8.81 7.05
CA GLU A 17 -9.89 9.10 5.98
C GLU A 17 -9.35 10.12 4.96
N LYS A 18 -8.74 11.20 5.48
CA LYS A 18 -8.21 12.28 4.64
C LYS A 18 -7.00 11.80 3.85
N LEU A 19 -6.14 10.99 4.45
CA LEU A 19 -4.96 10.43 3.82
C LEU A 19 -5.32 9.35 2.81
N HIS A 20 -6.31 8.50 3.10
CA HIS A 20 -6.86 7.54 2.12
C HIS A 20 -7.43 8.27 0.89
N ALA A 21 -8.24 9.30 1.10
CA ALA A 21 -8.77 10.11 -0.01
C ALA A 21 -7.67 10.82 -0.81
N ARG A 22 -6.63 11.34 -0.13
CA ARG A 22 -5.45 11.92 -0.79
C ARG A 22 -4.70 10.88 -1.61
N LEU A 23 -4.48 9.70 -1.06
CA LEU A 23 -3.78 8.60 -1.71
C LEU A 23 -4.49 8.18 -3.00
N GLN A 24 -5.82 7.99 -2.96
CA GLN A 24 -6.60 7.69 -4.17
C GLN A 24 -6.47 8.77 -5.24
N ARG A 25 -6.48 10.05 -4.84
CA ARG A 25 -6.34 11.16 -5.78
C ARG A 25 -4.98 11.17 -6.45
N VAL A 26 -3.90 11.00 -5.68
CA VAL A 26 -2.53 11.04 -6.19
C VAL A 26 -2.24 9.83 -7.07
N LEU A 27 -2.65 8.62 -6.65
CA LEU A 27 -2.41 7.41 -7.43
C LEU A 27 -3.32 7.30 -8.67
N GLY A 28 -4.42 8.06 -8.71
CA GLY A 28 -5.39 7.98 -9.80
C GLY A 28 -6.15 6.65 -9.88
N LEU A 29 -6.16 5.87 -8.80
CA LEU A 29 -6.80 4.54 -8.71
C LEU A 29 -7.54 4.37 -7.38
N LYS A 30 -8.42 3.35 -7.34
CA LYS A 30 -9.11 2.96 -6.10
C LYS A 30 -8.13 2.28 -5.17
N VAL A 31 -8.12 2.69 -3.90
CA VAL A 31 -7.28 2.09 -2.86
C VAL A 31 -8.17 1.26 -1.95
N LYS A 32 -7.92 -0.05 -1.88
CA LYS A 32 -8.58 -0.96 -0.94
C LYS A 32 -8.17 -0.57 0.49
N ARG A 33 -9.08 -0.63 1.46
CA ARG A 33 -8.77 -0.23 2.84
C ARG A 33 -9.01 -1.38 3.80
N LEU A 34 -7.96 -1.72 4.56
CA LEU A 34 -8.03 -2.63 5.70
C LEU A 34 -7.98 -1.79 6.97
N HIS A 35 -9.06 -1.81 7.75
CA HIS A 35 -9.22 -0.97 8.91
C HIS A 35 -9.44 -1.81 10.18
N GLY A 36 -8.88 -1.38 11.31
CA GLY A 36 -9.09 -2.03 12.60
C GLY A 36 -8.36 -3.38 12.76
N VAL A 37 -7.40 -3.69 11.87
CA VAL A 37 -6.65 -4.95 11.95
C VAL A 37 -5.52 -4.81 12.95
N HIS A 38 -5.69 -5.43 14.10
CA HIS A 38 -4.62 -5.58 15.08
C HIS A 38 -3.55 -6.57 14.61
N VAL A 39 -2.29 -6.26 14.95
CA VAL A 39 -1.08 -7.01 14.62
C VAL A 39 -0.65 -6.87 13.15
N MET A 40 0.48 -6.19 12.92
CA MET A 40 1.03 -5.88 11.59
C MET A 40 1.19 -7.10 10.68
N ARG A 41 1.66 -8.24 11.22
CA ARG A 41 1.80 -9.48 10.43
C ARG A 41 0.47 -9.94 9.82
N ARG A 42 -0.63 -9.80 10.57
CA ARG A 42 -1.97 -10.14 10.08
C ARG A 42 -2.42 -9.14 9.02
N ALA A 43 -2.18 -7.85 9.23
CA ALA A 43 -2.52 -6.80 8.28
C ALA A 43 -1.83 -6.99 6.92
N TYR A 44 -0.53 -7.30 6.89
CA TYR A 44 0.20 -7.58 5.64
C TYR A 44 -0.31 -8.81 4.91
N ARG A 45 -0.63 -9.89 5.65
CA ARG A 45 -1.20 -11.09 5.04
C ARG A 45 -2.56 -10.81 4.41
N LEU A 46 -3.44 -10.10 5.11
CA LEU A 46 -4.74 -9.71 4.57
C LEU A 46 -4.59 -8.78 3.36
N ALA A 47 -3.62 -7.87 3.38
CA ALA A 47 -3.33 -7.00 2.24
C ALA A 47 -2.98 -7.81 0.99
N ALA A 48 -2.14 -8.84 1.14
CA ALA A 48 -1.79 -9.74 0.04
C ALA A 48 -2.97 -10.62 -0.43
N GLU A 49 -3.92 -10.95 0.45
CA GLU A 49 -5.11 -11.76 0.11
C GLU A 49 -6.20 -10.96 -0.62
N VAL A 50 -6.24 -9.63 -0.47
CA VAL A 50 -7.28 -8.80 -1.08
C VAL A 50 -6.88 -8.20 -2.43
N VAL A 51 -5.62 -8.32 -2.84
CA VAL A 51 -5.13 -7.78 -4.12
C VAL A 51 -5.21 -8.83 -5.22
N ASP A 52 -5.48 -8.36 -6.43
CA ASP A 52 -5.59 -9.18 -7.65
C ASP A 52 -4.29 -9.14 -8.46
N ALA A 53 -3.48 -8.08 -8.27
CA ALA A 53 -2.21 -7.88 -8.94
C ALA A 53 -1.06 -8.64 -8.25
N GLU A 54 -0.06 -9.07 -9.02
CA GLU A 54 1.16 -9.72 -8.51
C GLU A 54 1.99 -8.79 -7.62
N GLN A 55 1.98 -7.49 -7.93
CA GLN A 55 2.61 -6.44 -7.16
C GLN A 55 1.55 -5.40 -6.78
N PHE A 56 1.68 -4.82 -5.59
CA PHE A 56 0.74 -3.82 -5.09
C PHE A 56 1.44 -2.80 -4.21
N LEU A 57 0.84 -1.62 -4.12
CA LEU A 57 1.28 -0.54 -3.25
C LEU A 57 0.62 -0.69 -1.89
N LEU A 58 1.41 -0.57 -0.83
CA LEU A 58 0.92 -0.61 0.54
C LEU A 58 1.25 0.71 1.22
N ALA A 59 0.24 1.33 1.85
CA ALA A 59 0.40 2.54 2.64
C ALA A 59 -0.10 2.32 4.06
N ASP A 60 0.58 2.92 5.04
CA ASP A 60 0.10 3.03 6.41
C ASP A 60 -0.94 4.16 6.54
N GLY A 61 -1.71 4.14 7.62
CA GLY A 61 -2.88 5.01 7.83
C GLY A 61 -2.51 6.47 8.08
N ASP A 62 -1.26 6.71 8.45
CA ASP A 62 -0.64 8.01 8.67
C ASP A 62 0.33 8.42 7.54
N PHE A 63 0.43 7.62 6.47
CA PHE A 63 1.32 7.91 5.35
C PHE A 63 0.83 9.13 4.53
N VAL A 64 1.73 10.10 4.34
CA VAL A 64 1.49 11.28 3.50
C VAL A 64 2.27 11.15 2.19
N ILE A 65 1.56 10.84 1.12
CA ILE A 65 2.15 10.76 -0.22
C ILE A 65 2.43 12.14 -0.82
N ASP A 66 3.55 12.26 -1.53
CA ASP A 66 3.88 13.43 -2.36
C ASP A 66 2.82 13.62 -3.45
N THR A 67 2.38 14.86 -3.66
CA THR A 67 1.38 15.17 -4.70
C THR A 67 1.90 15.02 -6.13
N GLU A 68 3.22 15.02 -6.31
CA GLU A 68 3.86 14.84 -7.61
C GLU A 68 4.22 13.36 -7.89
N PHE A 69 3.89 12.45 -6.97
CA PHE A 69 4.15 11.02 -7.17
C PHE A 69 3.38 10.47 -8.38
N ALA A 70 4.11 9.91 -9.35
CA ALA A 70 3.54 9.29 -10.54
C ALA A 70 3.72 7.76 -10.49
N VAL A 71 2.59 7.03 -10.55
CA VAL A 71 2.59 5.56 -10.59
C VAL A 71 3.32 5.00 -11.82
N GLY A 72 3.38 5.77 -12.91
CA GLY A 72 4.10 5.40 -14.12
C GLY A 72 5.62 5.30 -13.97
N ASP A 73 6.18 5.93 -12.92
CA ASP A 73 7.62 5.95 -12.66
C ASP A 73 8.06 4.77 -11.77
N ILE A 74 7.13 3.91 -11.36
CA ILE A 74 7.43 2.74 -10.55
C ILE A 74 8.07 1.66 -11.44
N GLU A 75 9.37 1.46 -11.27
CA GLU A 75 10.07 0.33 -11.87
C GLU A 75 9.79 -0.96 -11.09
N PRO A 76 9.48 -2.07 -11.78
CA PRO A 76 9.37 -3.38 -11.14
C PRO A 76 10.67 -3.74 -10.43
N LEU A 77 10.56 -4.41 -9.29
CA LEU A 77 11.72 -5.01 -8.65
C LEU A 77 12.37 -6.03 -9.60
N ALA A 78 13.68 -5.95 -9.78
CA ALA A 78 14.44 -6.92 -10.57
C ALA A 78 14.25 -8.35 -10.04
N ASP A 79 14.23 -9.33 -10.93
CA ASP A 79 14.21 -10.74 -10.55
C ASP A 79 15.37 -11.06 -9.60
N GLY A 80 15.05 -11.57 -8.42
CA GLY A 80 16.05 -11.88 -7.39
C GLY A 80 16.43 -10.71 -6.47
N ALA A 81 15.74 -9.57 -6.53
CA ALA A 81 15.84 -8.49 -5.53
C ALA A 81 15.24 -8.89 -4.16
N ARG A 82 15.65 -10.05 -3.63
CA ARG A 82 15.46 -10.39 -2.22
C ARG A 82 16.61 -9.75 -1.45
N ARG A 83 16.32 -8.72 -0.65
CA ARG A 83 17.21 -8.46 0.48
C ARG A 83 17.10 -9.66 1.43
N PRO A 84 18.21 -10.31 1.81
CA PRO A 84 18.16 -11.34 2.82
C PRO A 84 17.56 -10.73 4.07
N VAL A 85 16.39 -11.22 4.48
CA VAL A 85 15.86 -10.95 5.81
C VAL A 85 16.82 -11.65 6.75
N ALA A 86 17.55 -10.90 7.57
CA ALA A 86 18.37 -11.48 8.61
C ALA A 86 17.46 -12.31 9.52
N ALA A 87 17.47 -13.62 9.32
CA ALA A 87 16.87 -14.55 10.26
C ALA A 87 17.65 -14.40 11.57
N ARG A 88 16.97 -13.89 12.60
CA ARG A 88 17.46 -14.00 13.99
C ARG A 88 17.06 -15.36 14.54
#